data_AF-A0A5E4HDS9-F1
#
_entry.id   AF-A0A5E4HDS9-F1
#
_cell.length_a   1.000
_cell.length_b   1.000
_cell.length_c   1.000
_cell.angle_alpha   90.00
_cell.angle_beta   90.00
_cell.angle_gamma   90.00
#
_symmetry.space_group_name_H-M   'P 1'
#
loop_
_entity.id
_entity.type
_entity.pdbx_description
1 polymer ?
#
loop_
_entity_poly.entity_id
_entity_poly.type
_entity_poly.pdbx_seq_one_letter_code
_entity_poly.pdbx_strand_id
1 'polypeptide(L)'
;MKLTLKNFQSISDAEVEIGPLTVLVGQSDVGKSAVIRALYLLHRNQGGLELVKHGKSKLEVTQYLDSGLRVAITKGKGVNNYFSGSSTYCKVGRDVPDEVSRNLRTPELVLDKDQSLDLNFCRQFDTPFLLSDSTTVITKAVSSLSGINIVYAAIREGNSEYQKSKTKAEVLQGNVSDLLKYETLSKEVDALLETVREIKALQSSIEDEKKRVIYYKTLLDGMESLQAREADLAPFEFKLQEVLSLWKDGQGLQTKKSSLEVLLDRMQGVHPYSLSDELPKDIAVLETSLGSLVESFELLKTESTLLSKSKVLFAGFVDIDSRQAELESRLFDYQGQIKSLEEQVKICPTCQRPL
;
A
#
# COMPACT_ATOMS: atom_id res chain seq x y z
N MET A 1 -20.75 34.08 66.71
CA MET A 1 -19.44 34.30 66.06
C MET A 1 -18.69 35.45 66.73
N LYS A 2 -17.35 35.43 66.76
CA LYS A 2 -16.54 36.54 67.30
C LYS A 2 -15.45 36.95 66.31
N LEU A 3 -15.25 38.25 66.12
CA LEU A 3 -14.21 38.84 65.28
C LEU A 3 -13.25 39.64 66.14
N THR A 4 -11.94 39.47 65.95
CA THR A 4 -10.92 40.29 66.60
C THR A 4 -10.01 40.93 65.56
N LEU A 5 -9.69 42.19 65.77
CA LEU A 5 -8.97 43.05 64.83
C LEU A 5 -7.80 43.71 65.55
N LYS A 6 -6.59 43.57 65.02
CA LYS A 6 -5.39 44.25 65.53
C LYS A 6 -4.67 45.00 64.43
N ASN A 7 -4.37 46.26 64.70
CA ASN A 7 -3.66 47.18 63.82
C ASN A 7 -4.24 47.26 62.39
N PHE A 8 -5.57 47.28 62.27
CA PHE A 8 -6.29 47.31 61.00
C PHE A 8 -6.87 48.71 60.73
N GLN A 9 -6.33 49.44 59.76
CA GLN A 9 -6.71 50.82 59.43
C GLN A 9 -6.79 51.72 60.68
N SER A 10 -7.96 52.28 61.01
CA SER A 10 -8.18 53.11 62.20
C SER A 10 -8.19 52.31 63.51
N ILE A 11 -8.39 51.00 63.46
CA ILE A 11 -8.59 50.11 64.62
C ILE A 11 -7.23 49.62 65.15
N SER A 12 -6.91 49.94 66.40
CA SER A 12 -5.70 49.41 67.08
C SER A 12 -5.94 48.01 67.62
N ASP A 13 -7.00 47.85 68.40
CA ASP A 13 -7.44 46.57 68.96
C ASP A 13 -8.96 46.67 69.13
N ALA A 14 -9.70 45.69 68.63
CA ALA A 14 -11.14 45.62 68.80
C ALA A 14 -11.60 44.17 68.76
N GLU A 15 -12.63 43.89 69.56
CA GLU A 15 -13.38 42.65 69.50
C GLU A 15 -14.84 42.98 69.19
N VAL A 16 -15.40 42.26 68.22
CA VAL A 16 -16.78 42.44 67.75
C VAL A 16 -17.49 41.11 67.84
N GLU A 17 -18.54 41.05 68.64
CA GLU A 17 -19.47 39.91 68.65
C GLU A 17 -20.43 40.05 67.48
N ILE A 18 -20.58 38.96 66.73
CA ILE A 18 -21.43 38.91 65.54
C ILE A 18 -22.51 37.86 65.78
N GLY A 19 -23.75 38.35 65.85
CA GLY A 19 -24.96 37.55 65.95
C GLY A 19 -25.65 37.37 64.59
N PRO A 20 -26.88 36.83 64.58
CA PRO A 20 -27.65 36.62 63.34
C PRO A 20 -27.91 37.91 62.55
N LEU A 21 -28.10 39.01 63.27
CA LEU A 21 -28.17 40.36 62.73
C LEU A 21 -27.31 41.27 63.61
N THR A 22 -26.32 41.93 63.01
CA THR A 22 -25.45 42.88 63.70
C THR A 22 -25.38 44.15 62.90
N VAL A 23 -25.73 45.27 63.53
CA VAL A 23 -25.74 46.60 62.92
C VAL A 23 -24.64 47.43 63.54
N LEU A 24 -23.68 47.87 62.72
CA LEU A 24 -22.59 48.74 63.15
C LEU A 24 -23.00 50.21 63.00
N VAL A 25 -23.30 50.87 64.13
CA VAL A 25 -23.72 52.28 64.19
C VAL A 25 -22.61 53.14 64.77
N GLY A 26 -22.54 54.40 64.36
CA GLY A 26 -21.54 55.36 64.84
C GLY A 26 -21.37 56.54 63.90
N GLN A 27 -20.51 57.49 64.24
CA GLN A 27 -20.15 58.59 63.34
C GLN A 27 -19.37 58.08 62.12
N SER A 28 -19.31 58.88 61.05
CA SER A 28 -18.44 58.60 59.91
C SER A 28 -16.97 58.54 60.34
N ASP A 29 -16.16 57.78 59.61
CA ASP A 29 -14.70 57.64 59.81
C ASP A 29 -14.22 57.03 61.15
N VAL A 30 -15.14 56.47 61.95
CA VAL A 30 -14.79 55.77 63.20
C VAL A 30 -14.23 54.35 62.95
N GLY A 31 -14.36 53.82 61.73
CA GLY A 31 -13.86 52.48 61.37
C GLY A 31 -14.93 51.41 61.14
N LYS A 32 -16.21 51.78 61.03
CA LYS A 32 -17.30 50.85 60.65
C LYS A 32 -16.99 50.08 59.36
N SER A 33 -16.58 50.80 58.31
CA SER A 33 -16.17 50.19 57.04
C SER A 33 -14.88 49.37 57.16
N ALA A 34 -14.02 49.68 58.13
CA ALA A 34 -12.80 48.91 58.38
C ALA A 34 -13.12 47.49 58.89
N VAL A 35 -14.17 47.33 59.70
CA VAL A 35 -14.65 46.01 60.15
C VAL A 35 -15.09 45.15 58.95
N ILE A 36 -15.88 45.71 58.04
CA ILE A 36 -16.34 45.00 56.83
C ILE A 36 -15.15 44.65 55.93
N ARG A 37 -14.20 45.58 55.74
CA ARG A 37 -12.97 45.33 54.96
C ARG A 37 -12.08 44.27 55.60
N ALA A 38 -12.06 44.16 56.93
CA ALA A 38 -11.29 43.12 57.61
C ALA A 38 -11.86 41.73 57.35
N LEU A 39 -13.19 41.57 57.41
CA LEU A 39 -13.86 40.33 57.01
C LEU A 39 -13.61 40.02 55.53
N TYR A 40 -13.67 41.04 54.67
CA TYR A 40 -13.38 40.88 53.24
C TYR A 40 -11.94 40.40 52.99
N LEU A 41 -10.96 40.99 53.68
CA LEU A 41 -9.56 40.56 53.61
C LEU A 41 -9.41 39.10 54.05
N LEU A 42 -10.04 38.69 55.16
CA LEU A 42 -9.97 37.33 55.67
C LEU A 42 -10.61 36.30 54.71
N HIS A 43 -11.72 36.65 54.07
CA HIS A 43 -12.45 35.73 53.19
C HIS A 43 -11.99 35.72 51.73
N ARG A 44 -11.25 36.74 51.28
CA ARG A 44 -10.84 36.89 49.88
C ARG A 44 -9.35 37.13 49.67
N ASN A 45 -8.58 37.35 50.74
CA ASN A 45 -7.18 37.78 50.67
C ASN A 45 -6.94 39.05 49.82
N GLN A 46 -7.98 39.85 49.63
CA GLN A 46 -7.94 41.07 48.82
C GLN A 46 -7.53 42.28 49.66
N GLY A 47 -6.59 43.07 49.13
CA GLY A 47 -6.01 44.25 49.79
C GLY A 47 -4.53 44.07 50.17
N GLY A 48 -3.82 45.18 50.28
CA GLY A 48 -2.39 45.25 50.52
C GLY A 48 -2.02 45.87 51.87
N LEU A 49 -0.85 46.52 51.91
CA LEU A 49 -0.29 47.12 53.12
C LEU A 49 -1.04 48.38 53.59
N GLU A 50 -1.87 48.97 52.73
CA GLU A 50 -2.75 50.10 53.06
C GLU A 50 -3.81 49.76 54.11
N LEU A 51 -4.05 48.46 54.35
CA LEU A 51 -4.92 48.00 55.43
C LEU A 51 -4.23 48.00 56.79
N VAL A 52 -2.89 48.07 56.83
CA VAL A 52 -2.13 48.10 58.08
C VAL A 52 -2.22 49.50 58.70
N LYS A 53 -2.53 49.59 59.99
CA LYS A 53 -2.56 50.85 60.74
C LYS A 53 -1.20 51.56 60.66
N HIS A 54 -1.22 52.88 60.42
CA HIS A 54 0.00 53.69 60.35
C HIS A 54 0.89 53.50 61.60
N GLY A 55 2.19 53.33 61.37
CA GLY A 55 3.17 53.09 62.44
C GLY A 55 3.22 51.64 62.94
N LYS A 56 2.45 50.71 62.37
CA LYS A 56 2.48 49.29 62.71
C LYS A 56 3.09 48.46 61.57
N SER A 57 3.77 47.37 61.92
CA SER A 57 4.48 46.51 60.95
C SER A 57 3.58 45.46 60.31
N LYS A 58 2.51 45.06 60.99
CA LYS A 58 1.56 44.03 60.56
C LYS A 58 0.18 44.25 61.18
N LEU A 59 -0.84 43.72 60.50
CA LEU A 59 -2.21 43.57 60.98
C LEU A 59 -2.50 42.10 61.29
N GLU A 60 -3.52 41.87 62.12
CA GLU A 60 -4.09 40.55 62.37
C GLU A 60 -5.61 40.65 62.41
N VAL A 61 -6.28 39.75 61.69
CA VAL A 61 -7.73 39.59 61.71
C VAL A 61 -8.01 38.14 62.06
N THR A 62 -8.76 37.90 63.13
CA THR A 62 -9.16 36.56 63.56
C THR A 62 -10.67 36.47 63.68
N GLN A 63 -11.25 35.42 63.12
CA GLN A 63 -12.65 35.08 63.24
C GLN A 63 -12.79 33.71 63.92
N TYR A 64 -13.70 33.66 64.90
CA TYR A 64 -14.14 32.44 65.55
C TYR A 64 -15.53 32.10 65.04
N LEU A 65 -15.61 31.03 64.26
CA LEU A 65 -16.87 30.51 63.73
C LEU A 65 -17.69 29.85 64.84
N ASP A 66 -19.00 29.70 64.63
CA ASP A 66 -19.90 29.07 65.61
C ASP A 66 -19.57 27.58 65.84
N SER A 67 -18.85 26.95 64.91
CA SER A 67 -18.29 25.60 65.07
C SER A 67 -17.12 25.52 66.06
N GLY A 68 -16.67 26.66 66.61
CA GLY A 68 -15.46 26.76 67.44
C GLY A 68 -14.16 26.87 66.63
N LEU A 69 -14.22 26.74 65.30
CA LEU A 69 -13.05 26.86 64.44
C LEU A 69 -12.54 28.30 64.42
N ARG A 70 -11.23 28.46 64.69
CA ARG A 70 -10.51 29.72 64.56
C ARG A 70 -9.88 29.83 63.17
N VAL A 71 -10.18 30.93 62.47
CA VAL A 71 -9.55 31.30 61.20
C VAL A 71 -8.91 32.68 61.38
N ALA A 72 -7.67 32.86 60.96
CA ALA A 72 -6.98 34.14 61.05
C ALA A 72 -6.10 34.43 59.84
N ILE A 73 -5.92 35.71 59.55
CA ILE A 73 -4.93 36.22 58.60
C ILE A 73 -4.01 37.21 59.30
N THR A 74 -2.72 37.06 59.09
CA THR A 74 -1.69 38.04 59.46
C THR A 74 -1.05 38.59 58.19
N LYS A 75 -1.10 39.91 58.00
CA LYS A 75 -0.56 40.57 56.80
C LYS A 75 0.34 41.74 57.18
N GLY A 76 1.45 41.89 56.47
CA GLY A 76 2.47 42.92 56.72
C GLY A 76 3.57 42.88 55.67
N LYS A 77 4.61 43.70 55.84
CA LYS A 77 5.71 43.75 54.86
C LYS A 77 6.41 42.38 54.79
N GLY A 78 6.25 41.67 53.66
CA GLY A 78 6.80 40.33 53.46
C GLY A 78 6.08 39.21 54.24
N VAL A 79 4.92 39.50 54.84
CA VAL A 79 4.13 38.55 55.63
C VAL A 79 2.72 38.48 55.07
N ASN A 80 2.30 37.28 54.67
CA ASN A 80 0.91 36.98 54.32
C ASN A 80 0.61 35.55 54.75
N ASN A 81 0.15 35.38 56.00
CA ASN A 81 0.00 34.08 56.60
C ASN A 81 -1.46 33.85 57.00
N TYR A 82 -1.96 32.66 56.71
CA TYR A 82 -3.26 32.19 57.16
C TYR A 82 -3.11 31.14 58.26
N PHE A 83 -4.10 31.11 59.14
CA PHE A 83 -4.26 30.09 60.17
C PHE A 83 -5.69 29.56 60.10
N SER A 84 -5.86 28.25 60.14
CA SER A 84 -7.18 27.61 60.20
C SER A 84 -7.11 26.35 61.06
N GLY A 85 -7.76 26.38 62.22
CA GLY A 85 -7.74 25.27 63.16
C GLY A 85 -6.34 25.01 63.72
N SER A 86 -5.66 23.97 63.24
CA SER A 86 -4.27 23.64 63.59
C SER A 86 -3.27 23.95 62.47
N SER A 87 -3.76 24.26 61.27
CA SER A 87 -2.94 24.44 60.08
C SER A 87 -2.49 25.90 59.92
N THR A 88 -1.24 26.09 59.53
CA THR A 88 -0.67 27.41 59.22
C THR A 88 -0.15 27.42 57.79
N TYR A 89 -0.56 28.41 57.00
CA TYR A 89 -0.12 28.62 55.62
C TYR A 89 0.69 29.89 55.57
N CYS A 90 1.99 29.77 55.25
CA CYS A 90 2.91 30.90 55.22
C CYS A 90 3.11 31.42 53.79
N LYS A 91 3.33 32.73 53.65
CA LYS A 91 3.62 33.40 52.36
C LYS A 91 2.58 33.07 51.27
N VAL A 92 1.31 33.09 51.66
CA VAL A 92 0.17 32.90 50.75
C VAL A 92 0.20 33.98 49.66
N GLY A 93 -0.11 33.56 48.43
CA GLY A 93 -0.20 34.44 47.26
C GLY A 93 -1.40 35.40 47.31
N ARG A 94 -2.07 35.55 46.18
CA ARG A 94 -3.27 36.41 46.07
C ARG A 94 -4.55 35.70 46.51
N ASP A 95 -4.61 34.39 46.34
CA ASP A 95 -5.81 33.62 46.64
C ASP A 95 -5.84 33.14 48.09
N VAL A 96 -7.02 32.78 48.57
CA VAL A 96 -7.21 32.16 49.88
C VAL A 96 -6.89 30.66 49.75
N PRO A 97 -6.14 30.04 50.68
CA PRO A 97 -5.87 28.60 50.62
C PRO A 97 -7.16 27.78 50.62
N ASP A 98 -7.21 26.70 49.84
CA ASP A 98 -8.43 25.90 49.62
C ASP A 98 -9.07 25.39 50.92
N GLU A 99 -8.26 24.99 51.90
CA GLU A 99 -8.74 24.52 53.21
C GLU A 99 -9.38 25.66 54.01
N VAL A 100 -8.79 26.86 53.97
CA VAL A 100 -9.35 28.05 54.62
C VAL A 100 -10.68 28.41 53.96
N SER A 101 -10.74 28.43 52.62
CA SER A 101 -11.96 28.73 51.86
C SER A 101 -13.09 27.72 52.16
N ARG A 102 -12.77 26.42 52.18
CA ARG A 102 -13.72 25.35 52.56
C ARG A 102 -14.26 25.51 53.98
N ASN A 103 -13.41 25.93 54.91
CA ASN A 103 -13.80 26.15 56.30
C ASN A 103 -14.68 27.39 56.49
N LEU A 104 -14.41 28.47 55.74
CA LEU A 104 -15.18 29.70 55.78
C LEU A 104 -16.54 29.60 55.08
N ARG A 105 -16.70 28.68 54.11
CA ARG A 105 -17.96 28.39 53.39
C ARG A 105 -18.61 29.61 52.73
N THR A 106 -17.80 30.54 52.25
CA THR A 106 -18.26 31.74 51.54
C THR A 106 -17.67 31.80 50.12
N PRO A 107 -17.88 30.79 49.27
CA PRO A 107 -17.31 30.80 47.92
C PRO A 107 -17.87 31.95 47.07
N GLU A 108 -17.06 32.43 46.13
CA GLU A 108 -17.56 33.27 45.05
C GLU A 108 -18.24 32.39 43.98
N LEU A 109 -19.27 32.93 43.35
CA LEU A 109 -19.96 32.26 42.26
C LEU A 109 -19.17 32.46 40.97
N VAL A 110 -18.50 31.40 40.50
CA VAL A 110 -17.76 31.44 39.23
C VAL A 110 -18.75 31.40 38.06
N LEU A 111 -18.78 32.45 37.24
CA LEU A 111 -19.64 32.56 36.07
C LEU A 111 -18.91 32.19 34.78
N ASP A 112 -17.62 32.51 34.69
CA ASP A 112 -16.71 32.20 33.59
C ASP A 112 -15.24 32.22 34.06
N LYS A 113 -14.27 31.98 33.16
CA LYS A 113 -12.83 31.92 33.49
C LYS A 113 -12.30 33.15 34.23
N ASP A 114 -12.75 34.34 33.84
CA ASP A 114 -12.27 35.62 34.41
C ASP A 114 -13.39 36.40 35.13
N GLN A 115 -14.56 35.78 35.33
CA GLN A 115 -15.71 36.44 35.90
C GLN A 115 -16.27 35.64 37.08
N SER A 116 -16.10 36.17 38.29
CA SER A 116 -16.76 35.71 39.51
C SER A 116 -17.70 36.78 40.05
N LEU A 117 -18.71 36.34 40.80
CA LEU A 117 -19.67 37.19 41.49
C LEU A 117 -19.66 36.87 42.98
N ASP A 118 -19.43 37.88 43.82
CA ASP A 118 -19.49 37.72 45.28
C ASP A 118 -20.94 37.80 45.77
N LEU A 119 -21.42 36.72 46.37
CA LEU A 119 -22.76 36.64 46.94
C LEU A 119 -22.81 37.07 48.41
N ASN A 120 -21.65 37.12 49.07
CA ASN A 120 -21.55 37.25 50.52
C ASN A 120 -21.19 38.67 50.95
N PHE A 121 -20.54 39.44 50.07
CA PHE A 121 -20.08 40.79 50.36
C PHE A 121 -20.66 41.80 49.38
N CYS A 122 -21.20 42.88 49.92
CA CYS A 122 -21.54 44.10 49.21
C CYS A 122 -20.67 45.23 49.76
N ARG A 123 -19.80 45.81 48.93
CA ARG A 123 -18.87 46.86 49.32
C ARG A 123 -19.56 48.22 49.28
N GLN A 124 -18.88 49.21 49.85
CA GLN A 124 -19.35 50.58 49.81
C GLN A 124 -19.38 51.08 48.36
N PHE A 125 -20.52 51.65 47.96
CA PHE A 125 -20.79 52.14 46.60
C PHE A 125 -20.86 51.06 45.52
N ASP A 126 -20.94 49.78 45.89
CA ASP A 126 -21.30 48.74 44.93
C ASP A 126 -22.72 49.02 44.41
N THR A 127 -22.92 48.77 43.12
CA THR A 127 -24.26 48.84 42.54
C THR A 127 -25.16 47.79 43.19
N PRO A 128 -26.47 48.06 43.29
CA PRO A 128 -27.40 47.07 43.80
C PRO A 128 -27.25 45.73 43.06
N PHE A 129 -27.13 44.64 43.83
CA PHE A 129 -26.84 43.30 43.33
C PHE A 129 -27.73 42.93 42.13
N LEU A 130 -27.11 42.57 41.00
CA LEU A 130 -27.74 42.17 39.75
C LEU A 130 -28.64 43.22 39.06
N LEU A 131 -28.85 44.42 39.62
CA LEU A 131 -29.70 45.44 38.98
C LEU A 131 -28.98 46.25 37.90
N SER A 132 -27.66 46.38 38.01
CA SER A 132 -26.83 47.10 37.02
C SER A 132 -26.02 46.16 36.12
N ASP A 133 -26.11 44.85 36.35
CA ASP A 133 -25.40 43.84 35.58
C ASP A 133 -26.09 43.56 34.24
N SER A 134 -25.30 43.11 33.26
CA SER A 134 -25.87 42.72 31.96
C SER A 134 -26.79 41.50 32.06
N THR A 135 -27.79 41.40 31.17
CA THR A 135 -28.70 40.25 31.09
C THR A 135 -27.97 38.92 31.03
N THR A 136 -26.82 38.87 30.35
CA THR A 136 -25.95 37.68 30.27
C THR A 136 -25.41 37.27 31.64
N VAL A 137 -24.93 38.22 32.44
CA VAL A 137 -24.41 37.97 33.79
C VAL A 137 -25.52 37.51 34.71
N ILE A 138 -26.68 38.18 34.67
CA ILE A 138 -27.86 37.80 35.47
C ILE A 138 -28.28 36.37 35.13
N THR A 139 -28.39 36.05 33.83
CA THR A 139 -28.78 34.71 33.37
C THR A 139 -27.78 33.67 33.85
N LYS A 140 -26.47 33.90 33.70
CA LYS A 140 -25.43 32.99 34.19
C LYS A 140 -25.49 32.81 35.71
N ALA A 141 -25.65 33.89 36.47
CA ALA A 141 -25.75 33.83 37.92
C ALA A 141 -26.96 32.98 38.36
N VAL A 142 -28.13 33.23 37.78
CA VAL A 142 -29.35 32.43 38.05
C VAL A 142 -29.17 30.97 37.62
N SER A 143 -28.54 30.72 36.47
CA SER A 143 -28.27 29.37 35.95
C SER A 143 -27.32 28.59 36.86
N SER A 144 -26.29 29.25 37.37
CA SER A 144 -25.30 28.65 38.27
C SER A 144 -25.88 28.41 39.65
N LEU A 145 -26.71 29.32 40.17
CA LEU A 145 -27.40 29.15 41.45
C LEU A 145 -28.47 28.06 41.41
N SER A 146 -29.14 27.88 40.28
CA SER A 146 -30.15 26.83 40.08
C SER A 146 -29.57 25.46 39.73
N GLY A 147 -28.27 25.37 39.44
CA GLY A 147 -27.61 24.13 38.99
C GLY A 147 -27.92 23.73 37.54
N ILE A 148 -28.68 24.56 36.80
CA ILE A 148 -29.00 24.32 35.39
C ILE A 148 -27.75 24.47 34.50
N ASN A 149 -26.73 25.18 34.99
CA ASN A 149 -25.42 25.29 34.34
C ASN A 149 -24.81 23.92 33.96
N ILE A 150 -25.00 22.88 34.77
CA ILE A 150 -24.54 21.50 34.50
C ILE A 150 -25.27 20.94 33.27
N VAL A 151 -26.58 21.17 33.17
CA VAL A 151 -27.40 20.75 32.03
C VAL A 151 -26.93 21.46 30.76
N TYR A 152 -26.69 22.78 30.83
CA TYR A 152 -26.15 23.52 29.69
C TYR A 152 -24.73 23.09 29.29
N ALA A 153 -23.90 22.65 30.25
CA ALA A 153 -22.59 22.08 29.95
C ALA A 153 -22.75 20.75 29.20
N ALA A 154 -23.62 19.85 29.67
CA ALA A 154 -23.91 18.59 29.02
C ALA A 154 -24.47 18.77 27.59
N ILE A 155 -25.38 19.73 27.38
CA ILE A 155 -25.91 20.06 26.05
C ILE A 155 -24.78 20.54 25.11
N ARG A 156 -23.87 21.39 25.60
CA ARG A 156 -22.73 21.87 24.79
C ARG A 156 -21.78 20.75 24.40
N GLU A 157 -21.43 19.89 25.35
CA GLU A 157 -20.56 18.74 25.12
C GLU A 157 -21.20 17.74 24.14
N GLY A 158 -22.47 17.39 24.36
CA GLY A 158 -23.23 16.51 23.47
C GLY A 158 -23.36 17.06 22.05
N ASN A 159 -23.57 18.38 21.89
CA ASN A 159 -23.57 19.00 20.57
C ASN A 159 -22.20 18.96 19.89
N SER A 160 -21.11 19.16 20.65
CA SER A 160 -19.75 19.07 20.10
C SER A 160 -19.47 17.65 19.61
N GLU A 161 -19.83 16.64 20.39
CA GLU A 161 -19.66 15.23 20.04
C GLU A 161 -20.53 14.81 18.86
N TYR A 162 -21.77 15.29 18.82
CA TYR A 162 -22.67 15.10 17.68
C TYR A 162 -22.05 15.64 16.39
N GLN A 163 -21.52 16.87 16.40
CA GLN A 163 -20.89 17.44 15.21
C GLN A 163 -19.66 16.65 14.75
N LYS A 164 -18.79 16.23 15.70
CA LYS A 164 -17.64 15.38 15.37
C LYS A 164 -18.07 14.06 14.73
N SER A 165 -19.08 13.41 15.30
CA SER A 165 -19.63 12.15 14.77
C SER A 165 -20.24 12.33 13.38
N LYS A 166 -20.97 13.43 13.17
CA LYS A 166 -21.55 13.79 11.88
C LYS A 166 -20.48 13.98 10.81
N THR A 167 -19.46 14.79 11.08
CA THR A 167 -18.35 14.99 10.13
C THR A 167 -17.61 13.69 9.82
N LYS A 168 -17.40 12.84 10.83
CA LYS A 168 -16.78 11.52 10.61
C LYS A 168 -17.63 10.63 9.72
N ALA A 169 -18.96 10.63 9.91
CA ALA A 169 -19.87 9.88 9.07
C ALA A 169 -19.83 10.36 7.61
N GLU A 170 -19.83 11.67 7.38
CA GLU A 170 -19.72 12.27 6.03
C GLU A 170 -18.41 11.87 5.33
N VAL A 171 -17.28 11.90 6.04
CA VAL A 171 -15.98 11.45 5.50
C VAL A 171 -16.00 9.96 5.16
N LEU A 172 -16.52 9.12 6.05
CA LEU A 172 -16.61 7.68 5.81
C LEU A 172 -17.53 7.37 4.61
N GLN A 173 -18.63 8.10 4.46
CA GLN A 173 -19.52 7.95 3.33
C GLN A 173 -18.83 8.33 2.00
N GLY A 174 -18.03 9.40 2.01
CA GLY A 174 -17.15 9.75 0.89
C GLY A 174 -16.16 8.63 0.54
N ASN A 175 -15.44 8.12 1.53
CA ASN A 175 -14.46 7.04 1.35
C ASN A 175 -15.11 5.75 0.78
N VAL A 176 -16.28 5.37 1.27
CA VAL A 176 -17.03 4.21 0.72
C VAL A 176 -17.39 4.46 -0.74
N SER A 177 -17.86 5.66 -1.09
CA SER A 177 -18.20 5.99 -2.47
C SER A 177 -16.98 5.96 -3.41
N ASP A 178 -15.79 6.30 -2.91
CA ASP A 178 -14.56 6.22 -3.68
C ASP A 178 -14.05 4.79 -3.81
N LEU A 179 -14.12 3.97 -2.74
CA LEU A 179 -13.76 2.55 -2.78
C LEU A 179 -14.62 1.75 -3.78
N LEU A 180 -15.92 2.05 -3.88
CA LEU A 180 -16.81 1.42 -4.87
C LEU A 180 -16.37 1.71 -6.33
N LYS A 181 -15.71 2.84 -6.60
CA LYS A 181 -15.16 3.12 -7.94
C LYS A 181 -13.95 2.24 -8.28
N TYR A 182 -13.20 1.80 -7.28
CA TYR A 182 -12.06 0.89 -7.47
C TYR A 182 -12.49 -0.57 -7.63
N GLU A 183 -13.65 -0.95 -7.10
CA GLU A 183 -14.20 -2.31 -7.28
C GLU A 183 -14.52 -2.60 -8.76
N THR A 184 -14.96 -1.60 -9.54
CA THR A 184 -15.15 -1.74 -10.99
C THR A 184 -13.86 -1.96 -11.77
N LEU A 185 -12.73 -1.38 -11.32
CA LEU A 185 -11.41 -1.61 -11.94
C LEU A 185 -10.89 -3.03 -11.71
N SER A 186 -11.29 -3.70 -10.62
CA SER A 186 -10.82 -5.07 -10.34
C SER A 186 -11.23 -6.08 -11.42
N LYS A 187 -12.44 -5.94 -11.97
CA LYS A 187 -12.95 -6.84 -13.02
C LYS A 187 -12.26 -6.65 -14.36
N GLU A 188 -11.84 -5.42 -14.67
CA GLU A 188 -11.09 -5.11 -15.90
C GLU A 188 -9.66 -5.67 -15.82
N VAL A 189 -9.04 -5.66 -14.64
CA VAL A 189 -7.71 -6.24 -14.40
C VAL A 189 -7.73 -7.76 -14.54
N ASP A 190 -8.76 -8.44 -14.05
CA ASP A 190 -8.87 -9.90 -14.18
C ASP A 190 -8.97 -10.33 -15.65
N ALA A 191 -9.76 -9.62 -16.47
CA ALA A 191 -9.86 -9.87 -17.91
C ALA A 191 -8.54 -9.61 -18.65
N LEU A 192 -7.79 -8.57 -18.26
CA LEU A 192 -6.46 -8.29 -18.79
C LEU A 192 -5.43 -9.37 -18.40
N LEU A 193 -5.52 -9.93 -17.20
CA LEU A 193 -4.64 -11.03 -16.78
C LEU A 193 -4.88 -12.31 -17.58
N GLU A 194 -6.14 -12.57 -17.96
CA GLU A 194 -6.52 -13.72 -18.77
C GLU A 194 -5.98 -13.58 -20.21
N THR A 195 -6.14 -12.41 -20.83
CA THR A 195 -5.56 -12.13 -22.16
C THR A 195 -4.03 -12.21 -22.16
N VAL A 196 -3.36 -11.74 -21.11
CA VAL A 196 -1.89 -11.88 -20.97
C VAL A 196 -1.46 -13.35 -20.87
N ARG A 197 -2.24 -14.22 -20.21
CA ARG A 197 -1.96 -15.66 -20.17
C ARG A 197 -2.09 -16.30 -21.55
N GLU A 198 -3.13 -15.95 -22.30
CA GLU A 198 -3.32 -16.43 -23.67
C GLU A 198 -2.17 -16.01 -24.59
N ILE A 199 -1.73 -14.75 -24.52
CA ILE A 199 -0.59 -14.25 -25.30
C ILE A 199 0.70 -15.03 -24.97
N LYS A 200 0.96 -15.30 -23.69
CA LYS A 200 2.14 -16.10 -23.28
C LYS A 200 2.09 -17.54 -23.82
N ALA A 201 0.92 -18.17 -23.81
CA ALA A 201 0.75 -19.52 -24.37
C ALA A 201 0.97 -19.54 -25.89
N LEU A 202 0.49 -18.51 -26.60
CA LEU A 202 0.74 -18.35 -28.03
C LEU A 202 2.23 -18.13 -28.32
N GLN A 203 2.92 -17.31 -27.52
CA GLN A 203 4.37 -17.10 -27.65
C GLN A 203 5.15 -18.40 -27.49
N SER A 204 4.83 -19.25 -26.52
CA SER A 204 5.51 -20.54 -26.37
C SER A 204 5.25 -21.47 -27.56
N SER A 205 4.03 -21.46 -28.11
CA SER A 205 3.71 -22.23 -29.32
C SER A 205 4.52 -21.76 -30.53
N ILE A 206 4.69 -20.43 -30.69
CA ILE A 206 5.50 -19.85 -31.77
C ILE A 206 6.99 -20.22 -31.61
N GLU A 207 7.51 -20.21 -30.39
CA GLU A 207 8.89 -20.61 -30.10
C GLU A 207 9.15 -22.06 -30.52
N ASP A 208 8.20 -22.96 -30.26
CA ASP A 208 8.31 -24.37 -30.63
C ASP A 208 8.16 -24.59 -32.14
N GLU A 209 7.31 -23.82 -32.82
CA GLU A 209 7.24 -23.84 -34.29
C GLU A 209 8.54 -23.33 -34.92
N LYS A 210 9.15 -22.27 -34.39
CA LYS A 210 10.47 -21.79 -34.85
C LYS A 210 11.56 -22.86 -34.73
N LYS A 211 11.59 -23.60 -33.61
CA LYS A 211 12.52 -24.74 -33.46
C LYS A 211 12.29 -25.81 -34.52
N ARG A 212 11.03 -26.12 -34.84
CA ARG A 212 10.69 -27.06 -35.91
C ARG A 212 11.17 -26.58 -37.26
N VAL A 213 10.98 -25.30 -37.59
CA VAL A 213 11.49 -24.70 -38.84
C VAL A 213 13.01 -24.83 -38.95
N ILE A 214 13.75 -24.59 -37.86
CA ILE A 214 15.22 -24.75 -37.85
C ILE A 214 15.63 -26.20 -38.11
N TYR A 215 14.97 -27.16 -37.44
CA TYR A 215 15.21 -28.59 -37.66
C TYR A 215 14.94 -29.00 -39.11
N TYR A 216 13.87 -28.45 -39.67
CA TYR A 216 13.45 -28.67 -41.03
C TYR A 216 14.44 -28.11 -42.05
N LYS A 217 15.00 -26.92 -41.82
CA LYS A 217 16.09 -26.35 -42.66
C LYS A 217 17.35 -27.21 -42.64
N THR A 218 17.74 -27.73 -41.47
CA THR A 218 18.91 -28.63 -41.38
C THR A 218 18.71 -29.95 -42.13
N LEU A 219 17.49 -30.49 -42.14
CA LEU A 219 17.16 -31.66 -42.95
C LEU A 219 17.26 -31.36 -44.46
N LEU A 220 16.86 -30.15 -44.84
CA LEU A 220 16.88 -29.61 -46.19
C LEU A 220 18.31 -29.50 -46.73
N ASP A 221 19.22 -28.90 -45.95
CA ASP A 221 20.65 -28.85 -46.25
C ASP A 221 21.25 -30.26 -46.42
N GLY A 222 20.82 -31.20 -45.58
CA GLY A 222 21.18 -32.61 -45.69
C GLY A 222 20.74 -33.24 -47.01
N MET A 223 19.54 -32.93 -47.49
CA MET A 223 19.03 -33.43 -48.77
C MET A 223 19.78 -32.88 -49.97
N GLU A 224 20.13 -31.60 -49.96
CA GLU A 224 20.92 -30.99 -51.04
C GLU A 224 22.29 -31.67 -51.16
N SER A 225 22.91 -32.02 -50.03
CA SER A 225 24.17 -32.76 -50.01
C SER A 225 24.05 -34.19 -50.59
N LEU A 226 22.89 -34.84 -50.40
CA LEU A 226 22.61 -36.16 -50.97
C LEU A 226 22.32 -36.07 -52.48
N GLN A 227 21.60 -35.05 -52.93
CA GLN A 227 21.39 -34.81 -54.37
C GLN A 227 22.70 -34.51 -55.11
N ALA A 228 23.62 -33.77 -54.47
CA ALA A 228 24.95 -33.54 -55.04
C ALA A 228 25.73 -34.85 -55.21
N ARG A 229 25.67 -35.74 -54.20
CA ARG A 229 26.26 -37.09 -54.28
C ARG A 229 25.62 -37.97 -55.36
N GLU A 230 24.30 -37.90 -55.52
CA GLU A 230 23.58 -38.61 -56.58
C GLU A 230 24.03 -38.12 -57.97
N ALA A 231 24.20 -36.80 -58.15
CA ALA A 231 24.70 -36.21 -59.39
C ALA A 231 26.14 -36.65 -59.73
N ASP A 232 27.01 -36.80 -58.72
CA ASP A 232 28.37 -37.33 -58.88
C ASP A 232 28.39 -38.81 -59.32
N LEU A 233 27.31 -39.56 -59.02
CA LEU A 233 27.17 -40.99 -59.33
C LEU A 233 26.48 -41.27 -60.67
N ALA A 234 25.72 -40.32 -61.21
CA ALA A 234 25.07 -40.42 -62.53
C ALA A 234 26.01 -40.83 -63.70
N PRO A 235 27.29 -40.40 -63.77
CA PRO A 235 28.22 -40.84 -64.81
C PRO A 235 28.58 -42.33 -64.71
N PHE A 236 28.57 -42.90 -63.50
CA PHE A 236 28.86 -44.31 -63.27
C PHE A 236 27.71 -45.20 -63.70
N GLU A 237 26.47 -44.74 -63.54
CA GLU A 237 25.27 -45.46 -64.00
C GLU A 237 25.27 -45.66 -65.52
N PHE A 238 25.73 -44.66 -66.28
CA PHE A 238 25.84 -44.77 -67.74
C PHE A 238 26.90 -45.79 -68.17
N LYS A 239 28.07 -45.77 -67.52
CA LYS A 239 29.11 -46.80 -67.72
C LYS A 239 28.63 -48.19 -67.33
N LEU A 240 27.79 -48.30 -66.30
CA LEU A 240 27.24 -49.58 -65.87
C LEU A 240 26.29 -50.17 -66.92
N GLN A 241 25.43 -49.35 -67.53
CA GLN A 241 24.56 -49.81 -68.61
C GLN A 241 25.34 -50.28 -69.84
N GLU A 242 26.46 -49.63 -70.14
CA GLU A 242 27.39 -50.04 -71.21
C GLU A 242 28.07 -51.39 -70.89
N VAL A 243 28.49 -51.61 -69.63
CA VAL A 243 29.03 -52.92 -69.21
C VAL A 243 27.95 -54.02 -69.24
N LEU A 244 26.71 -53.69 -68.85
CA LEU A 244 25.58 -54.62 -68.89
C LEU A 244 25.17 -55.02 -70.32
N SER A 245 25.25 -54.10 -71.29
CA SER A 245 25.00 -54.44 -72.70
C SER A 245 26.10 -55.36 -73.26
N LEU A 246 27.37 -55.04 -72.97
CA LEU A 246 28.51 -55.90 -73.35
C LEU A 246 28.41 -57.31 -72.75
N TRP A 247 27.95 -57.41 -71.49
CA TRP A 247 27.73 -58.72 -70.84
C TRP A 247 26.60 -59.52 -71.50
N LYS A 248 25.48 -58.86 -71.87
CA LYS A 248 24.39 -59.50 -72.63
C LYS A 248 24.84 -59.98 -74.01
N ASP A 249 25.65 -59.20 -74.70
CA ASP A 249 26.23 -59.58 -76.00
C ASP A 249 27.19 -60.77 -75.86
N GLY A 250 27.97 -60.81 -74.76
CA GLY A 250 28.81 -61.95 -74.38
C GLY A 250 28.00 -63.23 -74.12
N GLN A 251 26.87 -63.15 -73.42
CA GLN A 251 25.95 -64.29 -73.27
C GLN A 251 25.39 -64.77 -74.61
N GLY A 252 25.03 -63.83 -75.50
CA GLY A 252 24.58 -64.13 -76.87
C GLY A 252 25.62 -64.91 -77.68
N LEU A 253 26.90 -64.54 -77.56
CA LEU A 253 28.03 -65.25 -78.17
C LEU A 253 28.24 -66.64 -77.56
N GLN A 254 28.10 -66.78 -76.24
CA GLN A 254 28.13 -68.08 -75.56
C GLN A 254 27.02 -69.02 -76.06
N THR A 255 25.79 -68.53 -76.21
CA THR A 255 24.70 -69.33 -76.82
C THR A 255 24.95 -69.69 -78.28
N LYS A 256 25.62 -68.83 -79.06
CA LYS A 256 26.02 -69.15 -80.44
C LYS A 256 27.16 -70.16 -80.47
N LYS A 257 28.12 -70.07 -79.55
CA LYS A 257 29.20 -71.05 -79.38
C LYS A 257 28.62 -72.42 -79.04
N SER A 258 27.73 -72.52 -78.05
CA SER A 258 27.10 -73.79 -77.69
C SER A 258 26.22 -74.35 -78.81
N SER A 259 25.54 -73.49 -79.57
CA SER A 259 24.80 -73.90 -80.79
C SER A 259 25.74 -74.43 -81.89
N LEU A 260 26.91 -73.82 -82.06
CA LEU A 260 27.96 -74.26 -82.99
C LEU A 260 28.65 -75.53 -82.51
N GLU A 261 28.87 -75.71 -81.21
CA GLU A 261 29.38 -76.95 -80.62
C GLU A 261 28.39 -78.09 -80.82
N VAL A 262 27.08 -77.85 -80.64
CA VAL A 262 26.03 -78.84 -80.95
C VAL A 262 25.96 -79.16 -82.45
N LEU A 263 26.20 -78.19 -83.33
CA LEU A 263 26.31 -78.43 -84.78
C LEU A 263 27.59 -79.17 -85.16
N LEU A 264 28.71 -78.89 -84.49
CA LEU A 264 29.98 -79.59 -84.65
C LEU A 264 29.84 -81.05 -84.19
N ASP A 265 29.18 -81.28 -83.05
CA ASP A 265 28.90 -82.61 -82.50
C ASP A 265 27.96 -83.42 -83.42
N ARG A 266 26.99 -82.75 -84.08
CA ARG A 266 26.18 -83.34 -85.16
C ARG A 266 26.96 -83.60 -86.46
N MET A 267 28.07 -82.92 -86.68
CA MET A 267 28.94 -83.07 -87.86
C MET A 267 30.15 -83.99 -87.62
N GLN A 268 30.38 -84.44 -86.38
CA GLN A 268 31.40 -85.44 -86.02
C GLN A 268 31.04 -86.88 -86.44
N GLY A 269 30.28 -87.02 -87.53
CA GLY A 269 30.29 -88.19 -88.41
C GLY A 269 31.35 -88.12 -89.52
N VAL A 270 32.01 -86.97 -89.75
CA VAL A 270 33.10 -86.83 -90.74
C VAL A 270 34.19 -85.85 -90.24
N HIS A 271 35.27 -86.43 -89.68
CA HIS A 271 36.56 -85.86 -89.28
C HIS A 271 36.66 -84.82 -88.12
N PRO A 272 37.70 -84.93 -87.25
CA PRO A 272 37.86 -84.13 -86.05
C PRO A 272 38.54 -82.78 -86.32
N TYR A 273 37.88 -81.69 -85.95
CA TYR A 273 38.53 -80.39 -85.71
C TYR A 273 38.04 -79.86 -84.37
N SER A 274 38.96 -79.61 -83.43
CA SER A 274 38.70 -79.01 -82.13
C SER A 274 38.77 -77.48 -82.22
N LEU A 275 37.72 -76.78 -81.79
CA LEU A 275 37.79 -75.34 -81.47
C LEU A 275 38.46 -75.18 -80.10
N SER A 276 39.43 -74.27 -80.01
CA SER A 276 40.34 -74.04 -78.87
C SER A 276 39.67 -73.46 -77.61
N ASP A 277 40.19 -73.86 -76.44
CA ASP A 277 39.74 -73.61 -75.07
C ASP A 277 40.03 -72.20 -74.48
N GLU A 278 40.04 -71.13 -75.28
CA GLU A 278 40.39 -69.79 -74.77
C GLU A 278 39.22 -68.95 -74.24
N LEU A 279 38.12 -69.57 -73.79
CA LEU A 279 36.97 -68.85 -73.22
C LEU A 279 36.55 -69.13 -71.75
N PRO A 280 37.45 -69.26 -70.74
CA PRO A 280 37.01 -69.27 -69.33
C PRO A 280 37.60 -68.21 -68.38
N LYS A 281 38.59 -67.36 -68.77
CA LYS A 281 39.23 -66.44 -67.80
C LYS A 281 38.60 -65.04 -67.70
N ASP A 282 38.09 -64.50 -68.79
CA ASP A 282 37.56 -63.11 -68.80
C ASP A 282 36.13 -63.01 -68.21
N ILE A 283 35.37 -64.12 -68.22
CA ILE A 283 33.98 -64.14 -67.74
C ILE A 283 33.92 -64.09 -66.19
N ALA A 284 34.84 -64.78 -65.49
CA ALA A 284 34.85 -64.82 -64.03
C ALA A 284 35.24 -63.46 -63.38
N VAL A 285 36.11 -62.69 -64.04
CA VAL A 285 36.49 -61.33 -63.60
C VAL A 285 35.34 -60.35 -63.80
N LEU A 286 34.55 -60.52 -64.86
CA LEU A 286 33.36 -59.72 -65.13
C LEU A 286 32.24 -60.01 -64.12
N GLU A 287 31.99 -61.26 -63.75
CA GLU A 287 30.96 -61.63 -62.76
C GLU A 287 31.24 -61.05 -61.36
N THR A 288 32.50 -61.06 -60.93
CA THR A 288 32.89 -60.51 -59.62
C THR A 288 32.74 -58.99 -59.58
N SER A 289 33.09 -58.31 -60.69
CA SER A 289 32.93 -56.85 -60.82
C SER A 289 31.44 -56.48 -60.90
N LEU A 290 30.62 -57.26 -61.60
CA LEU A 290 29.17 -57.07 -61.70
C LEU A 290 28.48 -57.18 -60.33
N GLY A 291 28.90 -58.14 -59.50
CA GLY A 291 28.34 -58.32 -58.15
C GLY A 291 28.50 -57.08 -57.27
N SER A 292 29.70 -56.49 -57.24
CA SER A 292 29.97 -55.28 -56.45
C SER A 292 29.20 -54.04 -56.95
N LEU A 293 28.93 -53.99 -58.26
CA LEU A 293 28.16 -52.92 -58.89
C LEU A 293 26.65 -53.05 -58.64
N VAL A 294 26.13 -54.27 -58.52
CA VAL A 294 24.72 -54.52 -58.19
C VAL A 294 24.42 -54.14 -56.74
N GLU A 295 25.31 -54.46 -55.78
CA GLU A 295 25.14 -54.06 -54.38
C GLU A 295 25.16 -52.54 -54.20
N SER A 296 26.05 -51.83 -54.91
CA SER A 296 26.08 -50.37 -54.89
C SER A 296 24.83 -49.76 -55.55
N PHE A 297 24.25 -50.41 -56.56
CA PHE A 297 23.00 -49.98 -57.19
C PHE A 297 21.76 -50.17 -56.29
N GLU A 298 21.71 -51.26 -55.51
CA GLU A 298 20.62 -51.45 -54.54
C GLU A 298 20.63 -50.40 -53.43
N LEU A 299 21.82 -50.03 -52.94
CA LEU A 299 22.00 -48.91 -52.00
C LEU A 299 21.49 -47.57 -52.58
N LEU A 300 21.79 -47.29 -53.85
CA LEU A 300 21.33 -46.07 -54.52
C LEU A 300 19.81 -46.03 -54.73
N LYS A 301 19.21 -47.19 -55.04
CA LYS A 301 17.75 -47.30 -55.19
C LYS A 301 17.01 -47.06 -53.86
N THR A 302 17.60 -47.48 -52.73
CA THR A 302 17.08 -47.12 -51.40
C THR A 302 17.22 -45.62 -51.10
N GLU A 303 18.31 -44.97 -51.50
CA GLU A 303 18.48 -43.52 -51.31
C GLU A 303 17.52 -42.69 -52.19
N SER A 304 17.26 -43.07 -53.44
CA SER A 304 16.34 -42.30 -54.30
C SER A 304 14.87 -42.36 -53.84
N THR A 305 14.45 -43.48 -53.24
CA THR A 305 13.10 -43.60 -52.65
C THR A 305 12.94 -42.72 -51.40
N LEU A 306 13.98 -42.54 -50.58
CA LEU A 306 14.01 -41.55 -49.49
C LEU A 306 13.87 -40.12 -50.03
N LEU A 307 14.52 -39.83 -51.16
CA LEU A 307 14.49 -38.53 -51.84
C LEU A 307 13.10 -38.17 -52.42
N SER A 308 12.33 -39.18 -52.84
CA SER A 308 10.95 -38.98 -53.29
C SER A 308 9.97 -38.66 -52.15
N LYS A 309 10.14 -39.29 -50.98
CA LYS A 309 9.32 -39.01 -49.78
C LYS A 309 9.59 -37.63 -49.23
N SER A 310 10.83 -37.14 -49.36
CA SER A 310 11.21 -35.82 -48.86
C SER A 310 10.75 -34.66 -49.77
N LYS A 311 10.62 -34.88 -51.09
CA LYS A 311 9.97 -33.90 -51.99
C LYS A 311 8.50 -33.61 -51.63
N VAL A 312 7.76 -34.60 -51.11
CA VAL A 312 6.38 -34.42 -50.63
C VAL A 312 6.34 -33.59 -49.34
N LEU A 313 7.33 -33.76 -48.45
CA LEU A 313 7.48 -32.90 -47.26
C LEU A 313 7.77 -31.44 -47.65
N PHE A 314 8.53 -31.22 -48.73
CA PHE A 314 8.86 -29.90 -49.27
C PHE A 314 7.65 -29.07 -49.72
N ALA A 315 6.59 -29.71 -50.23
CA ALA A 315 5.35 -29.00 -50.59
C ALA A 315 4.63 -28.42 -49.36
N GLY A 316 4.82 -29.00 -48.18
CA GLY A 316 4.29 -28.47 -46.92
C GLY A 316 5.07 -27.26 -46.37
N PHE A 317 6.29 -27.01 -46.83
CA PHE A 317 7.11 -25.88 -46.35
C PHE A 317 6.64 -24.51 -46.82
N VAL A 318 6.11 -24.41 -48.04
CA VAL A 318 5.59 -23.15 -48.58
C VAL A 318 4.42 -22.64 -47.73
N ASP A 319 3.65 -23.55 -47.15
CA ASP A 319 2.55 -23.23 -46.23
C ASP A 319 3.08 -22.73 -44.87
N ILE A 320 4.22 -23.27 -44.39
CA ILE A 320 4.84 -22.88 -43.13
C ILE A 320 5.43 -21.46 -43.18
N ASP A 321 6.09 -21.06 -44.26
CA ASP A 321 6.62 -19.69 -44.39
C ASP A 321 5.50 -18.65 -44.42
N SER A 322 4.38 -18.96 -45.09
CA SER A 322 3.20 -18.08 -45.11
C SER A 322 2.58 -17.93 -43.71
N ARG A 323 2.58 -19.02 -42.94
CA ARG A 323 2.05 -19.06 -41.58
C ARG A 323 2.97 -18.38 -40.58
N GLN A 324 4.29 -18.47 -40.77
CA GLN A 324 5.26 -17.72 -39.99
C GLN A 324 5.10 -16.21 -40.21
N ALA A 325 4.91 -15.76 -41.45
CA ALA A 325 4.66 -14.34 -41.75
C ALA A 325 3.36 -13.82 -41.12
N GLU A 326 2.29 -14.64 -41.14
CA GLU A 326 1.02 -14.28 -40.49
C GLU A 326 1.17 -14.16 -38.96
N LEU A 327 1.93 -15.06 -38.33
CA LEU A 327 2.18 -15.03 -36.89
C LEU A 327 3.07 -13.85 -36.46
N GLU A 328 4.09 -13.50 -37.26
CA GLU A 328 4.93 -12.32 -37.02
C GLU A 328 4.12 -11.02 -37.09
N SER A 329 3.17 -10.91 -38.05
CA SER A 329 2.25 -9.78 -38.13
C SER A 329 1.36 -9.66 -36.88
N ARG A 330 0.79 -10.76 -36.40
CA ARG A 330 -0.05 -10.74 -35.19
C ARG A 330 0.74 -10.37 -33.93
N LEU A 331 1.98 -10.85 -33.81
CA LEU A 331 2.86 -10.47 -32.70
C LEU A 331 3.16 -8.96 -32.70
N PHE A 332 3.34 -8.35 -33.88
CA PHE A 332 3.54 -6.91 -34.01
C PHE A 332 2.30 -6.13 -33.54
N ASP A 333 1.10 -6.55 -33.94
CA ASP A 333 -0.15 -5.91 -33.53
C ASP A 333 -0.36 -5.98 -32.00
N TYR A 334 -0.11 -7.14 -31.38
CA TYR A 334 -0.22 -7.27 -29.93
C TYR A 334 0.81 -6.44 -29.17
N GLN A 335 2.05 -6.32 -29.66
CA GLN A 335 3.04 -5.42 -29.07
C GLN A 335 2.62 -3.95 -29.14
N GLY A 336 1.95 -3.54 -30.23
CA GLY A 336 1.36 -2.20 -30.36
C GLY A 336 0.24 -1.95 -29.33
N GLN A 337 -0.64 -2.93 -29.12
CA GLN A 337 -1.71 -2.83 -28.12
C GLN A 337 -1.17 -2.75 -26.69
N ILE A 338 -0.11 -3.50 -26.36
CA ILE A 338 0.54 -3.44 -25.05
C ILE A 338 1.13 -2.04 -24.79
N LYS A 339 1.84 -1.45 -25.76
CA LYS A 339 2.38 -0.08 -25.61
C LYS A 339 1.29 0.98 -25.41
N SER A 340 0.19 0.87 -26.16
CA SER A 340 -0.99 1.74 -25.99
C SER A 340 -1.57 1.66 -24.57
N LEU A 341 -1.65 0.45 -24.00
CA LEU A 341 -2.12 0.24 -22.64
C LEU A 341 -1.11 0.76 -21.60
N GLU A 342 0.19 0.58 -21.81
CA GLU A 342 1.24 1.15 -20.95
C GLU A 342 1.19 2.69 -20.90
N GLU A 343 0.89 3.36 -22.02
CA GLU A 343 0.74 4.81 -22.08
C GLU A 343 -0.54 5.31 -21.36
N GLN A 344 -1.59 4.48 -21.29
CA GLN A 344 -2.82 4.80 -20.57
C GLN A 344 -2.69 4.62 -19.05
N VAL A 345 -1.82 3.71 -18.60
CA VAL A 345 -1.55 3.48 -17.18
C VAL A 345 -0.56 4.54 -16.66
N LYS A 346 -1.11 5.69 -16.27
CA LYS A 346 -0.34 6.83 -15.73
C LYS A 346 0.29 6.58 -14.35
N ILE A 347 0.20 5.40 -13.75
CA ILE A 347 0.65 5.13 -12.38
C ILE A 347 1.43 3.81 -12.33
N CYS A 348 2.66 3.85 -11.81
CA CYS A 348 3.52 2.67 -11.70
C CYS A 348 2.92 1.62 -10.74
N PRO A 349 2.70 0.36 -11.16
CA PRO A 349 2.00 -0.66 -10.36
C PRO A 349 2.82 -1.16 -9.15
N THR A 350 4.12 -0.89 -9.10
CA THR A 350 5.00 -1.32 -8.00
C THR A 350 5.09 -0.28 -6.88
N CYS A 351 4.87 1.01 -7.18
CA CYS A 351 5.09 2.10 -6.21
C CYS A 351 3.98 3.17 -6.16
N GLN A 352 2.89 3.00 -6.92
CA GLN A 352 1.69 3.86 -6.92
C GLN A 352 1.94 5.37 -7.13
N ARG A 353 3.04 5.74 -7.79
CA ARG A 353 3.30 7.13 -8.19
C ARG A 353 2.89 7.36 -9.65
N PRO A 354 2.36 8.54 -9.98
CA PRO A 354 2.17 8.91 -11.37
C PRO A 354 3.54 8.94 -12.07
N LEU A 355 3.61 8.37 -13.28
CA LEU A 355 4.83 8.42 -14.11
C LEU A 355 5.16 9.85 -14.53
#